data_AF-A0A2E6I9C0-F1
#
_entry.id   AF-A0A2E6I9C0-F1
#
_cell.length_a   1.000
_cell.length_b   1.000
_cell.length_c   1.000
_cell.angle_alpha   90.00
_cell.angle_beta   90.00
_cell.angle_gamma   90.00
#
_symmetry.space_group_name_H-M   'P 1'
#
loop_
_entity.id
_entity.type
_entity.pdbx_description
1 polymer ?
#
loop_
_entity_poly.entity_id
_entity_poly.type
_entity_poly.pdbx_seq_one_letter_code
_entity_poly.pdbx_strand_id
1 'polypeptide(L)'
;MLVGQMVDDVTRKRKRLSKKRKKWHRRIAIAKACQKLHLTHVRSGKGELWFSAEDIIDHIAENKGGKRKDMTMNEFTNRVRHLLTQDFVTTTFVDTTVSRPIKGGAVKKRWRRQLFRIDDITLLAPYIASCQAAAQRID
;
A
#
# COMPACT_ATOMS: atom_id res chain seq x y z
N MET A 1 -37.79 24.95 5.53
CA MET A 1 -36.63 24.56 4.70
C MET A 1 -35.33 24.31 5.49
N LEU A 2 -35.33 24.28 6.83
CA LEU A 2 -34.10 24.10 7.64
C LEU A 2 -33.70 22.62 7.88
N VAL A 3 -34.66 21.70 7.88
CA VAL A 3 -34.42 20.28 8.19
C VAL A 3 -33.65 19.56 7.06
N GLY A 4 -33.92 19.89 5.80
CA GLY A 4 -33.25 19.27 4.64
C GLY A 4 -31.74 19.58 4.59
N GLN A 5 -31.36 20.83 4.84
CA GLN A 5 -29.93 21.23 4.88
C GLN A 5 -29.18 20.58 6.05
N MET A 6 -29.80 20.47 7.23
CA MET A 6 -29.19 19.82 8.39
C MET A 6 -28.91 18.32 8.16
N VAL A 7 -29.85 17.61 7.52
CA VAL A 7 -29.68 16.18 7.19
C VAL A 7 -28.56 15.98 6.15
N ASP A 8 -28.45 16.87 5.17
CA ASP A 8 -27.38 16.84 4.17
C ASP A 8 -26.00 17.09 4.78
N ASP A 9 -25.87 17.99 5.76
CA ASP A 9 -24.60 18.26 6.42
C ASP A 9 -24.16 17.12 7.36
N VAL A 10 -25.10 16.49 8.08
CA VAL A 10 -24.81 15.30 8.90
C VAL A 10 -24.34 14.14 8.01
N THR A 11 -25.01 13.90 6.88
CA THR A 11 -24.61 12.83 5.96
C THR A 11 -23.26 13.12 5.28
N ARG A 12 -22.99 14.37 4.89
CA ARG A 12 -21.66 14.78 4.38
C ARG A 12 -20.56 14.60 5.43
N LYS A 13 -20.82 14.98 6.69
CA LYS A 13 -19.88 14.79 7.81
C LYS A 13 -19.56 13.31 8.02
N ARG A 14 -20.58 12.45 8.11
CA ARG A 14 -20.42 10.98 8.20
C ARG A 14 -19.62 10.40 7.04
N LYS A 15 -19.92 10.81 5.80
CA LYS A 15 -19.17 10.38 4.60
C LYS A 15 -17.68 10.77 4.68
N ARG A 16 -17.36 11.98 5.16
CA ARG A 16 -15.97 12.45 5.33
C ARG A 16 -15.22 11.64 6.39
N LEU A 17 -15.84 11.38 7.54
CA LEU A 17 -15.25 10.57 8.62
C LEU A 17 -14.98 9.13 8.16
N SER A 18 -15.94 8.52 7.46
CA SER A 18 -15.77 7.20 6.84
C SER A 18 -14.58 7.16 5.87
N LYS A 19 -14.40 8.20 5.03
CA LYS A 19 -13.23 8.30 4.13
C LYS A 19 -11.92 8.39 4.90
N LYS A 20 -11.86 9.20 5.97
CA LYS A 20 -10.65 9.31 6.83
C LYS A 20 -10.32 7.96 7.49
N ARG A 21 -11.31 7.26 8.05
CA ARG A 21 -11.13 5.95 8.66
C ARG A 21 -10.62 4.91 7.65
N LYS A 22 -11.20 4.88 6.44
CA LYS A 22 -10.74 4.03 5.33
C LYS A 22 -9.28 4.30 4.94
N LYS A 23 -8.80 5.54 5.05
CA LYS A 23 -7.39 5.87 4.77
C LYS A 23 -6.44 5.16 5.74
N TRP A 24 -6.74 5.17 7.04
CA TRP A 24 -5.94 4.48 8.05
C TRP A 24 -5.98 2.96 7.92
N HIS A 25 -7.17 2.37 7.69
CA HIS A 25 -7.27 0.92 7.45
C HIS A 25 -6.47 0.45 6.25
N ARG A 26 -6.36 1.26 5.18
CA ARG A 26 -5.50 0.94 4.05
C ARG A 26 -4.02 0.90 4.43
N ARG A 27 -3.55 1.85 5.25
CA ARG A 27 -2.16 1.87 5.75
C ARG A 27 -1.85 0.63 6.58
N ILE A 28 -2.77 0.24 7.46
CA ILE A 28 -2.67 -0.99 8.26
C ILE A 28 -2.57 -2.22 7.35
N ALA A 29 -3.41 -2.31 6.33
CA ALA A 29 -3.38 -3.44 5.39
C ALA A 29 -2.04 -3.56 4.65
N ILE A 30 -1.45 -2.43 4.24
CA ILE A 30 -0.13 -2.41 3.60
C ILE A 30 0.97 -2.87 4.57
N ALA A 31 1.00 -2.33 5.79
CA ALA A 31 2.00 -2.72 6.79
C ALA A 31 1.90 -4.22 7.15
N LYS A 32 0.69 -4.75 7.27
CA LYS A 32 0.45 -6.19 7.47
C LYS A 32 0.88 -7.02 6.27
N ALA A 33 0.67 -6.53 5.04
CA ALA A 33 1.17 -7.20 3.84
C ALA A 33 2.71 -7.28 3.86
N CYS A 34 3.41 -6.20 4.23
CA CYS A 34 4.86 -6.23 4.37
C CYS A 34 5.33 -7.24 5.44
N GLN A 35 4.66 -7.30 6.60
CA GLN A 35 4.96 -8.30 7.64
C GLN A 35 4.81 -9.74 7.11
N LYS A 36 3.74 -10.01 6.37
CA LYS A 36 3.48 -11.35 5.84
C LYS A 36 4.43 -11.72 4.71
N LEU A 37 4.70 -10.77 3.80
CA LEU A 37 5.67 -10.95 2.71
C LEU A 37 7.09 -11.10 3.25
N HIS A 38 7.42 -10.55 4.42
CA HIS A 38 8.73 -10.73 5.05
C HIS A 38 9.02 -12.20 5.38
N LEU A 39 7.96 -12.96 5.71
CA LEU A 39 8.06 -14.37 6.07
C LEU A 39 8.17 -15.28 4.84
N THR A 40 7.73 -14.81 3.66
CA THR A 40 7.61 -15.65 2.46
C THR A 40 8.68 -15.38 1.41
N HIS A 41 9.28 -14.19 1.39
CA HIS A 41 10.31 -13.86 0.41
C HIS A 41 11.69 -14.36 0.87
N VAL A 42 12.40 -15.04 -0.04
CA VAL A 42 13.78 -15.48 0.16
C VAL A 42 14.67 -14.25 0.32
N ARG A 43 15.44 -14.18 1.42
CA ARG A 43 16.43 -13.12 1.63
C ARG A 43 17.40 -13.11 0.44
N SER A 44 17.71 -11.92 -0.09
CA SER A 44 18.80 -11.76 -1.06
C SER A 44 20.08 -12.41 -0.50
N GLY A 45 21.02 -12.82 -1.36
CA GLY A 45 22.31 -13.41 -0.94
C GLY A 45 23.15 -12.54 0.01
N LYS A 46 22.74 -11.29 0.27
CA LYS A 46 23.30 -10.37 1.27
C LYS A 46 22.46 -10.22 2.56
N GLY A 47 21.43 -11.04 2.75
CA GLY A 47 20.54 -10.99 3.92
C GLY A 47 19.45 -9.91 3.87
N GLU A 48 19.50 -8.99 2.89
CA GLU A 48 18.52 -7.92 2.74
C GLU A 48 17.23 -8.40 2.08
N LEU A 49 16.09 -7.88 2.55
CA LEU A 49 14.78 -8.16 1.97
C LEU A 49 14.17 -6.91 1.35
N TRP A 50 14.03 -6.94 0.03
CA TRP A 50 13.41 -5.87 -0.75
C TRP A 50 12.02 -6.31 -1.21
N PHE A 51 11.02 -5.53 -0.86
CA PHE A 51 9.64 -5.71 -1.31
C PHE A 51 9.40 -4.90 -2.57
N SER A 52 8.85 -5.50 -3.62
CA SER A 52 8.34 -4.73 -4.75
C SER A 52 6.94 -4.22 -4.45
N ALA A 53 6.62 -3.03 -4.95
CA ALA A 53 5.27 -2.48 -4.88
C ALA A 53 4.21 -3.43 -5.47
N GLU A 54 4.58 -4.15 -6.52
CA GLU A 54 3.69 -5.05 -7.25
C GLU A 54 3.32 -6.28 -6.41
N ASP A 55 4.29 -6.88 -5.71
CA ASP A 55 4.04 -8.02 -4.82
C ASP A 55 3.12 -7.64 -3.67
N ILE A 56 3.26 -6.42 -3.13
CA ILE A 56 2.37 -5.90 -2.09
C ILE A 56 0.95 -5.68 -2.65
N ILE A 57 0.82 -5.13 -3.86
CA ILE A 57 -0.48 -4.94 -4.52
C ILE A 57 -1.16 -6.30 -4.75
N ASP A 58 -0.41 -7.28 -5.25
CA ASP A 58 -0.94 -8.61 -5.57
C ASP A 58 -1.35 -9.35 -4.31
N HIS A 59 -0.54 -9.30 -3.25
CA HIS A 59 -0.90 -9.85 -1.95
C HIS A 59 -2.18 -9.23 -1.35
N ILE A 60 -2.36 -7.91 -1.50
CA ILE A 60 -3.58 -7.23 -1.04
C ILE A 60 -4.80 -7.62 -1.89
N ALA A 61 -4.61 -7.84 -3.20
CA ALA A 61 -5.67 -8.26 -4.11
C ALA A 61 -6.13 -9.70 -3.83
N GLU A 62 -5.20 -10.62 -3.59
CA GLU A 62 -5.46 -12.01 -3.22
C GLU A 62 -6.29 -12.10 -1.94
N ASN A 63 -5.88 -11.39 -0.87
CA ASN A 63 -6.60 -11.37 0.41
C ASN A 63 -8.00 -10.73 0.32
N LYS A 64 -8.36 -10.07 -0.79
CA LYS A 64 -9.69 -9.48 -1.03
C LYS A 64 -10.59 -10.32 -1.94
N GLY A 65 -10.25 -11.59 -2.16
CA GLY A 65 -11.04 -12.49 -3.01
C GLY A 65 -10.69 -12.39 -4.49
N GLY A 66 -9.41 -12.17 -4.81
CA GLY A 66 -8.84 -12.43 -6.14
C GLY A 66 -9.19 -11.43 -7.26
N LYS A 67 -10.12 -10.50 -7.05
CA LYS A 67 -10.35 -9.42 -8.03
C LYS A 67 -9.34 -8.31 -7.80
N ARG A 68 -8.27 -8.29 -8.59
CA ARG A 68 -7.38 -7.13 -8.75
C ARG A 68 -8.21 -5.96 -9.28
N LYS A 69 -8.89 -5.23 -8.39
CA LYS A 69 -9.57 -3.99 -8.73
C LYS A 69 -8.48 -2.96 -8.96
N ASP A 70 -8.02 -2.85 -10.22
CA ASP A 70 -7.12 -1.87 -10.84
C ASP A 70 -6.46 -0.86 -9.88
N MET A 71 -5.74 -1.34 -8.87
CA MET A 71 -4.99 -0.45 -8.01
C MET A 71 -3.75 -0.09 -8.80
N THR A 72 -3.80 1.07 -9.44
CA THR A 72 -2.67 1.56 -10.22
C THR A 72 -1.46 1.77 -9.31
N MET A 73 -0.25 1.73 -9.88
CA MET A 73 0.97 2.00 -9.12
C MET A 73 0.91 3.38 -8.44
N ASN A 74 0.36 4.40 -9.11
CA ASN A 74 0.16 5.72 -8.53
C ASN A 74 -0.80 5.70 -7.32
N GLU A 75 -1.89 4.95 -7.38
CA GLU A 75 -2.77 4.78 -6.23
C GLU A 75 -2.05 4.09 -5.07
N PHE A 76 -1.24 3.08 -5.35
CA PHE A 76 -0.46 2.37 -4.36
C PHE A 76 0.60 3.28 -3.72
N THR A 77 1.43 3.96 -4.51
CA THR A 77 2.44 4.91 -4.03
C THR A 77 1.81 5.99 -3.16
N ASN A 78 0.66 6.55 -3.56
CA ASN A 78 -0.06 7.53 -2.73
C ASN A 78 -0.57 6.95 -1.40
N ARG A 79 -0.96 5.67 -1.38
CA ARG A 79 -1.43 4.98 -0.16
C ARG A 79 -0.27 4.61 0.76
N VAL A 80 0.88 4.25 0.19
CA VAL A 80 2.07 3.77 0.90
C VAL A 80 2.98 4.92 1.32
N ARG A 81 2.89 6.09 0.67
CA ARG A 81 3.73 7.28 0.95
C ARG A 81 4.00 7.52 2.43
N HIS A 82 2.99 7.36 3.29
CA HIS A 82 3.14 7.57 4.74
C HIS A 82 4.01 6.52 5.44
N LEU A 83 3.98 5.27 4.96
CA LEU A 83 4.92 4.24 5.38
C LEU A 83 6.32 4.54 4.82
N LEU A 84 6.41 5.05 3.58
CA LEU A 84 7.68 5.40 2.94
C LEU A 84 8.38 6.59 3.57
N THR A 85 7.65 7.44 4.29
CA THR A 85 8.23 8.55 5.05
C THR A 85 8.63 8.14 6.46
N GLN A 86 8.50 6.86 6.82
CA GLN A 86 9.01 6.37 8.09
C GLN A 86 10.52 6.13 7.98
N ASP A 87 11.23 6.47 9.04
CA ASP A 87 12.68 6.47 9.17
C ASP A 87 13.29 5.07 9.05
N PHE A 88 12.49 4.04 9.32
CA PHE A 88 12.88 2.62 9.18
C PHE A 88 12.57 2.01 7.81
N VAL A 89 12.15 2.83 6.84
CA VAL A 89 11.82 2.39 5.48
C VAL A 89 12.75 3.04 4.48
N THR A 90 13.59 2.21 3.86
CA THR A 90 14.45 2.62 2.76
C THR A 90 13.75 2.39 1.42
N THR A 91 13.77 3.37 0.52
CA THR A 91 13.17 3.23 -0.81
C THR A 91 14.22 3.37 -1.90
N THR A 92 14.11 2.53 -2.93
CA THR A 92 14.96 2.64 -4.13
C THR A 92 14.14 2.40 -5.38
N PHE A 93 14.70 2.79 -6.52
CA PHE A 93 14.09 2.58 -7.83
C PHE A 93 15.04 1.75 -8.69
N VAL A 94 14.49 0.70 -9.29
CA VAL A 94 15.24 -0.15 -10.22
C VAL A 94 14.58 -0.06 -11.57
N ASP A 95 15.36 0.30 -12.59
CA ASP A 95 14.89 0.25 -13.95
C ASP A 95 14.91 -1.20 -14.42
N THR A 96 13.74 -1.73 -14.75
CA THR A 96 13.57 -3.08 -15.28
C THR A 96 13.13 -3.01 -16.72
N THR A 97 13.71 -3.84 -17.57
CA THR A 97 13.27 -3.99 -18.95
C THR A 97 12.45 -5.26 -19.03
N VAL A 98 11.14 -5.13 -19.16
CA VAL A 98 10.27 -6.29 -19.39
C VAL A 98 10.11 -6.45 -20.89
N SER A 99 10.69 -7.51 -21.44
CA SER A 99 10.39 -7.96 -22.80
C SER A 99 9.03 -8.67 -22.76
N ARG A 100 7.98 -8.01 -23.24
CA ARG A 100 6.71 -8.73 -23.49
C ARG A 100 6.73 -9.22 -24.94
N PRO A 101 6.55 -10.53 -25.20
CA PRO A 101 6.31 -10.99 -26.56
C PRO A 101 4.96 -10.44 -27.03
N ILE A 102 4.95 -9.73 -28.16
CA ILE A 102 3.73 -9.34 -28.86
C ILE A 102 3.72 -10.12 -30.18
N LYS A 103 2.55 -10.53 -30.68
CA LYS A 103 2.43 -11.11 -32.03
C LYS A 103 2.99 -10.09 -33.03
N GLY A 104 4.15 -10.37 -33.63
CA GLY A 104 4.84 -9.51 -34.59
C GLY A 104 6.19 -8.91 -34.13
N GLY A 105 6.62 -9.10 -32.87
CA GLY A 105 7.94 -8.67 -32.40
C GLY A 105 8.03 -8.48 -30.89
N ALA A 106 9.24 -8.56 -30.33
CA ALA A 106 9.49 -8.31 -28.90
C ALA A 106 9.68 -6.81 -28.66
N VAL A 107 8.69 -6.14 -28.08
CA VAL A 107 8.85 -4.74 -27.64
C VAL A 107 9.43 -4.74 -26.23
N LYS A 108 10.68 -4.27 -26.10
CA LYS A 108 11.32 -4.00 -24.81
C LYS A 108 10.72 -2.72 -24.22
N LYS A 109 9.80 -2.84 -23.27
CA LYS A 109 9.35 -1.68 -22.49
C LYS A 109 10.18 -1.58 -21.22
N ARG A 110 10.79 -0.42 -21.00
CA ARG A 110 11.49 -0.08 -19.75
C ARG A 110 10.45 0.44 -18.75
N TRP A 111 10.40 -0.18 -17.59
CA TRP A 111 9.52 0.20 -16.48
C TRP A 111 10.37 0.39 -15.23
N ARG A 112 10.10 1.47 -14.50
CA ARG A 112 10.77 1.74 -13.23
C ARG A 112 9.98 1.07 -12.10
N ARG A 113 10.57 0.08 -11.45
CA ARG A 113 9.99 -0.59 -10.28
C ARG A 113 10.40 0.16 -9.03
N GLN A 114 9.45 0.41 -8.15
CA GLN A 114 9.69 0.96 -6.83
C GLN A 114 9.90 -0.21 -5.86
N LEU A 115 11.06 -0.24 -5.20
CA LEU A 115 11.41 -1.22 -4.19
C LEU A 115 11.46 -0.55 -2.82
N PHE A 116 11.09 -1.31 -1.80
CA PHE A 116 11.09 -0.88 -0.41
C PHE A 116 11.82 -1.90 0.44
N ARG A 117 12.71 -1.43 1.30
CA ARG A 117 13.33 -2.22 2.36
C ARG A 117 12.82 -1.70 3.69
N ILE A 118 12.53 -2.61 4.59
CA ILE A 118 12.17 -2.31 5.97
C ILE A 118 13.39 -2.71 6.78
N ASP A 119 14.09 -1.72 7.32
CA ASP A 119 15.39 -1.93 7.95
C ASP A 119 15.26 -2.74 9.23
N ASP A 120 14.17 -2.50 9.98
CA ASP A 120 13.77 -3.31 11.14
C ASP A 120 12.27 -3.65 11.06
N ILE A 121 11.96 -4.94 10.89
CA ILE A 121 10.59 -5.44 10.78
C ILE A 121 9.80 -5.29 12.10
N THR A 122 10.49 -5.25 13.24
CA THR A 122 9.86 -5.14 14.56
C THR A 122 9.13 -3.80 14.71
N LEU A 123 9.59 -2.76 14.03
CA LEU A 123 9.00 -1.41 14.01
C LEU A 123 7.65 -1.34 13.26
N LEU A 124 7.30 -2.36 12.47
CA LEU A 124 5.97 -2.42 11.85
C LEU A 124 4.84 -2.63 12.86
N ALA A 125 5.07 -3.40 13.92
CA ALA A 125 4.05 -3.65 14.94
C ALA A 125 3.60 -2.36 15.68
N PRO A 126 4.51 -1.54 16.24
CA PRO A 126 4.13 -0.27 16.87
C PRO A 126 3.54 0.72 15.85
N TYR A 127 4.02 0.73 14.60
CA TYR A 127 3.42 1.54 13.54
C TYR A 127 1.97 1.14 13.22
N ILE A 128 1.67 -0.16 13.15
CA ILE A 128 0.31 -0.67 12.95
C ILE A 128 -0.59 -0.26 14.13
N ALA A 129 -0.11 -0.41 15.36
CA ALA A 129 -0.84 -0.02 16.56
C ALA A 129 -1.17 1.48 16.57
N SER A 130 -0.20 2.33 16.24
CA SER A 130 -0.40 3.78 16.09
C SER A 130 -1.46 4.11 15.03
N CYS A 131 -1.42 3.43 13.87
CA CYS A 131 -2.43 3.60 12.83
C CYS A 131 -3.83 3.14 13.28
N GLN A 132 -3.93 2.08 14.09
CA GLN A 132 -5.20 1.60 14.64
C GLN A 132 -5.80 2.60 15.63
N ALA A 133 -4.99 3.11 16.55
CA ALA A 133 -5.41 4.14 17.50
C ALA A 133 -5.89 5.41 16.77
N ALA A 134 -5.17 5.85 15.73
CA ALA A 134 -5.57 6.99 14.90
C ALA A 134 -6.87 6.74 14.12
N ALA A 135 -7.15 5.49 13.70
CA ALA A 135 -8.40 5.13 13.04
C ALA A 135 -9.60 5.15 14.02
N GLN A 136 -9.38 4.73 15.26
CA GLN A 136 -10.39 4.69 16.32
C GLN A 136 -10.80 6.09 16.79
N ARG A 137 -9.86 7.04 16.88
CA ARG A 137 -10.13 8.45 17.27
C ARG A 137 -10.98 9.24 16.26
N ILE A 138 -11.29 8.67 15.10
CA ILE A 138 -12.19 9.29 14.12
C ILE A 138 -13.61 8.90 14.50
N ASP A 139 -14.19 9.64 15.43
CA ASP A 139 -15.61 9.61 15.77
C ASP A 139 -16.47 10.33 14.71
#